data_AF-A0A7X7CR85-F1
#
_entry.id   AF-A0A7X7CR85-F1
#
_cell.length_a   1.000
_cell.length_b   1.000
_cell.length_c   1.000
_cell.angle_alpha   90.00
_cell.angle_beta   90.00
_cell.angle_gamma   90.00
#
_symmetry.space_group_name_H-M   'P 1'
#
loop_
_entity.id
_entity.type
_entity.pdbx_description
1 polymer ?
#
loop_
_entity_poly.entity_id
_entity_poly.type
_entity_poly.pdbx_seq_one_letter_code
_entity_poly.pdbx_strand_id
1 'polypeptide(L)'
;MNRRERFEAAVSGGTVDRPPVTAWVHFLSDHLDGEAVAELHRRFFAAYDWDFLKVMNDYRYPVPAGVMNLEDPASLRAFRVLGLDEPAFARQLDCLRSLRASLGAPVPLVETAFDPYQQIMRNVGFDQAPYILEHRREALAAIETVAQTTCDYVRAARTAGADALFFSINGAIREGNPRGVSEEVHRTFQKPFDLAVLAAAEGMVRILHVHGAGIDLARIADYPYDVLSVSDRLAGNPTLADLRRFTDKCLMGGIDETKVQER
;
A
#
# COMPACT_ATOMS: atom_id res chain seq x y z
N MET A 1 -15.22 18.93 15.00
CA MET A 1 -15.59 17.83 14.08
C MET A 1 -15.21 16.51 14.73
N ASN A 2 -15.95 15.43 14.48
CA ASN A 2 -15.53 14.09 14.87
C ASN A 2 -14.42 13.58 13.91
N ARG A 3 -13.82 12.42 14.22
CA ARG A 3 -12.70 11.84 13.45
C ARG A 3 -13.05 11.60 11.99
N ARG A 4 -14.19 10.94 11.75
CA ARG A 4 -14.72 10.67 10.41
C ARG A 4 -15.01 11.94 9.64
N GLU A 5 -15.73 12.90 10.22
CA GLU A 5 -16.04 14.19 9.59
C GLU A 5 -14.76 14.91 9.16
N ARG A 6 -13.73 14.91 10.01
CA ARG A 6 -12.44 15.54 9.71
C ARG A 6 -11.71 14.82 8.57
N PHE A 7 -11.68 13.49 8.60
CA PHE A 7 -11.06 12.68 7.55
C PHE A 7 -11.75 12.89 6.19
N GLU A 8 -13.08 12.76 6.14
CA GLU A 8 -13.86 12.90 4.91
C GLU A 8 -13.77 14.34 4.36
N ALA A 9 -13.86 15.36 5.22
CA ALA A 9 -13.70 16.75 4.80
C ALA A 9 -12.28 17.04 4.28
N ALA A 10 -11.23 16.49 4.90
CA ALA A 10 -9.87 16.67 4.41
C ALA A 10 -9.66 16.03 3.03
N VAL A 11 -10.17 14.80 2.85
CA VAL A 11 -10.08 14.05 1.58
C VAL A 11 -10.83 14.79 0.47
N SER A 12 -12.00 15.37 0.77
CA SER A 12 -12.81 16.09 -0.21
C SER A 12 -12.35 17.54 -0.46
N GLY A 13 -11.25 17.99 0.15
CA GLY A 13 -10.78 19.38 0.05
C GLY A 13 -11.67 20.41 0.75
N GLY A 14 -12.52 19.96 1.68
CA GLY A 14 -13.40 20.80 2.49
C GLY A 14 -12.69 21.49 3.67
N THR A 15 -13.45 22.27 4.42
CA THR A 15 -12.96 22.93 5.64
C THR A 15 -12.83 21.92 6.78
N VAL A 16 -11.68 21.92 7.45
CA VAL A 16 -11.41 21.13 8.66
C VAL A 16 -11.11 22.05 9.85
N ASP A 17 -11.42 21.58 11.06
CA ASP A 17 -11.08 22.29 12.31
C ASP A 17 -9.56 22.28 12.58
N ARG A 18 -8.87 21.20 12.17
CA ARG A 18 -7.41 21.08 12.04
C ARG A 18 -7.08 19.96 11.05
N PRO A 19 -5.85 19.90 10.49
CA PRO A 19 -5.43 18.75 9.69
C PRO A 19 -5.57 17.43 10.47
N PRO A 20 -6.10 16.34 9.84
CA PRO A 20 -6.10 15.02 10.45
C PRO A 20 -4.67 14.47 10.55
N VAL A 21 -4.37 13.76 11.63
CA VAL A 21 -3.04 13.24 11.94
C VAL A 21 -3.14 11.74 12.26
N THR A 22 -2.18 10.99 11.74
CA THR A 22 -1.93 9.58 12.09
C THR A 22 -0.43 9.32 12.08
N ALA A 23 -0.02 8.21 12.67
CA ALA A 23 1.22 7.52 12.36
C ALA A 23 0.93 6.04 12.11
N TRP A 24 1.92 5.27 11.65
CA TRP A 24 1.84 3.82 11.51
C TRP A 24 3.21 3.19 11.71
N VAL A 25 3.23 1.93 12.07
CA VAL A 25 4.44 1.15 12.33
C VAL A 25 4.24 -0.26 11.76
N HIS A 26 5.32 -0.88 11.28
CA HIS A 26 5.37 -2.31 11.06
C HIS A 26 5.61 -2.99 12.40
N PHE A 27 4.62 -3.72 12.93
CA PHE A 27 4.76 -4.40 14.23
C PHE A 27 5.54 -5.72 14.11
N LEU A 28 5.90 -6.12 12.88
CA LEU A 28 6.54 -7.41 12.59
C LEU A 28 5.68 -8.57 13.12
N SER A 29 4.38 -8.46 12.90
CA SER A 29 3.34 -9.22 13.59
C SER A 29 2.75 -10.38 12.78
N ASP A 30 3.41 -10.75 11.68
CA ASP A 30 2.98 -11.82 10.76
C ASP A 30 2.90 -13.22 11.38
N HIS A 31 3.59 -13.42 12.51
CA HIS A 31 3.53 -14.62 13.34
C HIS A 31 2.30 -14.70 14.26
N LEU A 32 1.57 -13.61 14.44
CA LEU A 32 0.37 -13.53 15.28
C LEU A 32 -0.91 -13.78 14.47
N ASP A 33 -2.00 -14.15 15.16
CA ASP A 33 -3.32 -14.18 14.55
C ASP A 33 -3.92 -12.77 14.38
N GLY A 34 -5.01 -12.68 13.60
CA GLY A 34 -5.61 -11.40 13.25
C GLY A 34 -6.14 -10.61 14.46
N GLU A 35 -6.66 -11.29 15.49
CA GLU A 35 -7.18 -10.65 16.70
C GLU A 35 -6.05 -10.03 17.53
N ALA A 36 -4.92 -10.73 17.69
CA ALA A 36 -3.75 -10.20 18.36
C ALA A 36 -3.16 -8.99 17.60
N VAL A 37 -3.12 -9.04 16.26
CA VAL A 37 -2.69 -7.89 15.45
C VAL A 37 -3.66 -6.71 15.58
N ALA A 38 -4.97 -6.96 15.63
CA ALA A 38 -5.97 -5.93 15.89
C ALA A 38 -5.75 -5.26 17.24
N GLU A 39 -5.43 -6.03 18.29
CA GLU A 39 -5.14 -5.47 19.61
C GLU A 39 -3.88 -4.59 19.63
N LEU A 40 -2.82 -4.97 18.90
CA LEU A 40 -1.63 -4.11 18.74
C LEU A 40 -1.98 -2.76 18.13
N HIS A 41 -2.73 -2.78 17.02
CA HIS A 41 -3.19 -1.56 16.34
C HIS A 41 -4.11 -0.72 17.24
N ARG A 42 -5.03 -1.36 17.97
CA ARG A 42 -5.95 -0.68 18.88
C ARG A 42 -5.21 0.00 20.04
N ARG A 43 -4.22 -0.68 20.63
CA ARG A 43 -3.38 -0.10 21.68
C ARG A 43 -2.58 1.08 21.16
N PHE A 44 -1.98 0.96 19.98
CA PHE A 44 -1.26 2.06 19.35
C PHE A 44 -2.18 3.24 19.06
N PHE A 45 -3.38 2.99 18.52
CA PHE A 45 -4.38 4.03 18.28
C PHE A 45 -4.81 4.76 19.56
N ALA A 46 -5.11 4.01 20.62
CA ALA A 46 -5.55 4.58 21.89
C ALA A 46 -4.45 5.36 22.63
N ALA A 47 -3.18 4.99 22.46
CA ALA A 47 -2.06 5.63 23.14
C ALA A 47 -1.80 7.07 22.66
N TYR A 48 -2.17 7.40 21.42
CA TYR A 48 -1.77 8.65 20.76
C TYR A 48 -2.91 9.47 20.18
N ASP A 49 -4.16 9.03 20.37
CA ASP A 49 -5.36 9.78 19.96
C ASP A 49 -5.40 10.18 18.48
N TRP A 50 -4.99 9.27 17.59
CA TRP A 50 -4.98 9.52 16.14
C TRP A 50 -6.38 9.79 15.56
N ASP A 51 -6.42 10.50 14.44
CA ASP A 51 -7.70 10.84 13.77
C ASP A 51 -8.26 9.69 12.94
N PHE A 52 -7.41 8.79 12.48
CA PHE A 52 -7.77 7.57 11.77
C PHE A 52 -6.72 6.50 12.06
N LEU A 53 -7.06 5.25 11.83
CA LEU A 53 -6.15 4.13 12.05
C LEU A 53 -5.72 3.56 10.70
N LYS A 54 -4.46 3.77 10.35
CA LYS A 54 -3.82 2.98 9.28
C LYS A 54 -3.45 1.61 9.83
N VAL A 55 -4.10 0.59 9.29
CA VAL A 55 -3.84 -0.81 9.61
C VAL A 55 -2.70 -1.28 8.72
N MET A 56 -1.57 -1.62 9.35
CA MET A 56 -0.44 -2.17 8.63
C MET A 56 -0.71 -3.63 8.30
N ASN A 57 -0.42 -4.02 7.07
CA ASN A 57 -0.48 -5.40 6.64
C ASN A 57 0.93 -5.99 6.70
N ASP A 58 1.24 -6.64 7.84
CA ASP A 58 2.50 -7.35 8.03
C ASP A 58 2.48 -8.74 7.37
N TYR A 59 1.31 -9.29 7.07
CA TYR A 59 1.16 -10.59 6.43
C TYR A 59 1.55 -10.50 4.95
N ARG A 60 2.76 -10.98 4.65
CA ARG A 60 3.29 -10.93 3.29
C ARG A 60 2.50 -11.84 2.35
N TYR A 61 2.39 -11.39 1.09
CA TYR A 61 1.93 -12.26 0.00
C TYR A 61 2.78 -13.53 -0.04
N PRO A 62 2.18 -14.73 -0.04
CA PRO A 62 2.94 -15.96 0.02
C PRO A 62 3.63 -16.23 -1.32
N VAL A 63 4.91 -16.59 -1.27
CA VAL A 63 5.66 -17.07 -2.42
C VAL A 63 5.30 -18.54 -2.68
N PRO A 64 5.15 -18.97 -3.95
CA PRO A 64 4.94 -20.37 -4.26
C PRO A 64 6.02 -21.27 -3.65
N ALA A 65 5.61 -22.44 -3.13
CA ALA A 65 6.52 -23.37 -2.48
C ALA A 65 7.70 -23.75 -3.39
N GLY A 66 8.92 -23.65 -2.86
CA GLY A 66 10.15 -23.98 -3.57
C GLY A 66 10.73 -22.86 -4.45
N VAL A 67 10.03 -21.74 -4.61
CA VAL A 67 10.57 -20.58 -5.33
C VAL A 67 11.50 -19.79 -4.42
N MET A 68 12.78 -19.76 -4.79
CA MET A 68 13.84 -19.02 -4.08
C MET A 68 14.36 -17.82 -4.87
N ASN A 69 14.33 -17.88 -6.20
CA ASN A 69 14.79 -16.85 -7.11
C ASN A 69 13.95 -16.89 -8.42
N LEU A 70 14.22 -15.95 -9.32
CA LEU A 70 13.49 -15.82 -10.60
C LEU A 70 14.34 -16.22 -11.82
N GLU A 71 15.48 -16.89 -11.61
CA GLU A 71 16.40 -17.27 -12.69
C GLU A 71 15.76 -18.26 -13.67
N ASP A 72 15.04 -19.25 -13.15
CA ASP A 72 14.24 -20.18 -13.95
C ASP A 72 12.84 -19.60 -14.18
N PRO A 73 12.37 -19.45 -15.43
CA PRO A 73 11.00 -18.98 -15.70
C PRO A 73 9.92 -19.90 -15.10
N ALA A 74 10.24 -21.13 -14.71
CA ALA A 74 9.35 -22.00 -13.95
C ALA A 74 8.94 -21.41 -12.59
N SER A 75 9.81 -20.63 -11.94
CA SER A 75 9.50 -19.92 -10.70
C SER A 75 8.35 -18.94 -10.87
N LEU A 76 8.34 -18.20 -11.98
CA LEU A 76 7.25 -17.27 -12.32
C LEU A 76 5.96 -18.00 -12.70
N ARG A 77 6.07 -19.14 -13.41
CA ARG A 77 4.91 -19.99 -13.74
C ARG A 77 4.27 -20.67 -12.53
N ALA A 78 4.96 -20.73 -11.39
CA ALA A 78 4.43 -21.33 -10.16
C ALA A 78 3.39 -20.43 -9.44
N PHE A 79 3.33 -19.14 -9.77
CA PHE A 79 2.32 -18.24 -9.22
C PHE A 79 0.93 -18.63 -9.73
N ARG A 80 -0.03 -18.65 -8.80
CA ARG A 80 -1.44 -18.96 -9.05
C ARG A 80 -2.32 -17.97 -8.30
N VAL A 81 -3.55 -17.77 -8.77
CA VAL A 81 -4.53 -16.93 -8.05
C VAL A 81 -4.82 -17.63 -6.74
N LEU A 82 -4.74 -16.88 -5.64
CA LEU A 82 -4.90 -17.43 -4.30
C LEU A 82 -6.30 -17.18 -3.78
N GLY A 83 -6.80 -18.12 -2.97
CA GLY A 83 -8.01 -17.91 -2.20
C GLY A 83 -7.75 -16.98 -1.01
N LEU A 84 -8.80 -16.29 -0.57
CA LEU A 84 -8.74 -15.42 0.62
C LEU A 84 -8.77 -16.21 1.94
N ASP A 85 -8.84 -17.54 1.86
CA ASP A 85 -8.61 -18.49 2.95
C ASP A 85 -7.13 -18.77 3.18
N GLU A 86 -6.23 -18.34 2.29
CA GLU A 86 -4.79 -18.36 2.57
C GLU A 86 -4.49 -17.56 3.84
N PRO A 87 -3.63 -18.07 4.76
CA PRO A 87 -3.44 -17.47 6.08
C PRO A 87 -3.09 -15.98 6.08
N ALA A 88 -2.33 -15.52 5.08
CA ALA A 88 -1.93 -14.12 4.97
C ALA A 88 -3.12 -13.17 4.80
N PHE A 89 -4.12 -13.56 3.98
CA PHE A 89 -5.31 -12.74 3.74
C PHE A 89 -6.36 -12.96 4.82
N ALA A 90 -6.60 -14.21 5.21
CA ALA A 90 -7.61 -14.55 6.21
C ALA A 90 -7.35 -13.80 7.54
N ARG A 91 -6.10 -13.83 8.02
CA ARG A 91 -5.73 -13.15 9.28
C ARG A 91 -5.83 -11.64 9.20
N GLN A 92 -5.43 -11.03 8.08
CA GLN A 92 -5.57 -9.58 7.90
C GLN A 92 -7.05 -9.16 7.84
N LEU A 93 -7.90 -9.95 7.18
CA LEU A 93 -9.34 -9.70 7.15
C LEU A 93 -9.97 -9.87 8.54
N ASP A 94 -9.55 -10.85 9.33
CA ASP A 94 -9.99 -11.01 10.73
C ASP A 94 -9.54 -9.83 11.61
N CYS A 95 -8.32 -9.33 11.40
CA CYS A 95 -7.82 -8.12 12.04
C CYS A 95 -8.74 -6.92 11.73
N LEU A 96 -9.06 -6.69 10.45
CA LEU A 96 -9.93 -5.59 10.03
C LEU A 96 -11.33 -5.68 10.64
N ARG A 97 -11.95 -6.87 10.65
CA ARG A 97 -13.27 -7.09 11.27
C ARG A 97 -13.23 -6.81 12.77
N SER A 98 -12.20 -7.28 13.45
CA SER A 98 -12.01 -7.07 14.90
C SER A 98 -11.81 -5.60 15.25
N LEU A 99 -11.01 -4.88 14.44
CA LEU A 99 -10.84 -3.44 14.57
C LEU A 99 -12.14 -2.68 14.32
N ARG A 100 -12.90 -3.03 13.27
CA ARG A 100 -14.18 -2.39 12.99
C ARG A 100 -15.18 -2.62 14.13
N ALA A 101 -15.27 -3.83 14.64
CA ALA A 101 -16.17 -4.18 15.74
C ALA A 101 -15.85 -3.40 17.03
N SER A 102 -14.56 -3.18 17.32
CA SER A 102 -14.12 -2.51 18.55
C SER A 102 -14.08 -0.99 18.47
N LEU A 103 -13.70 -0.41 17.31
CA LEU A 103 -13.56 1.04 17.14
C LEU A 103 -14.83 1.72 16.63
N GLY A 104 -15.75 0.96 16.03
CA GLY A 104 -17.01 1.45 15.49
C GLY A 104 -16.84 2.35 14.26
N ALA A 105 -17.96 2.78 13.67
CA ALA A 105 -17.98 3.58 12.44
C ALA A 105 -17.25 4.95 12.51
N PRO A 106 -17.23 5.69 13.65
CA PRO A 106 -16.62 7.02 13.72
C PRO A 106 -15.10 7.06 13.52
N VAL A 107 -14.39 5.93 13.63
CA VAL A 107 -12.96 5.84 13.36
C VAL A 107 -12.74 5.36 11.92
N PRO A 108 -12.11 6.16 11.04
CA PRO A 108 -11.74 5.68 9.72
C PRO A 108 -10.65 4.60 9.81
N LEU A 109 -10.88 3.47 9.14
CA LEU A 109 -9.90 2.40 9.00
C LEU A 109 -9.27 2.44 7.61
N VAL A 110 -7.95 2.53 7.58
CA VAL A 110 -7.18 2.65 6.34
C VAL A 110 -6.32 1.39 6.17
N GLU A 111 -6.73 0.50 5.28
CA GLU A 111 -6.03 -0.77 5.04
C GLU A 111 -4.82 -0.57 4.13
N THR A 112 -3.73 -1.29 4.38
CA THR A 112 -2.52 -1.23 3.55
C THR A 112 -2.48 -2.33 2.50
N ALA A 113 -2.28 -1.98 1.22
CA ALA A 113 -1.91 -2.94 0.18
C ALA A 113 -0.66 -2.46 -0.58
N PHE A 114 0.02 -3.39 -1.23
CA PHE A 114 1.28 -3.16 -1.93
C PHE A 114 1.12 -3.48 -3.43
N ASP A 115 1.86 -2.80 -4.29
CA ASP A 115 1.79 -3.07 -5.73
C ASP A 115 2.13 -4.53 -6.08
N PRO A 116 1.45 -5.15 -7.07
CA PRO A 116 1.64 -6.56 -7.40
C PRO A 116 3.09 -6.93 -7.76
N TYR A 117 3.80 -6.05 -8.47
CA TYR A 117 5.22 -6.24 -8.79
C TYR A 117 6.06 -6.28 -7.52
N GLN A 118 5.87 -5.31 -6.62
CA GLN A 118 6.56 -5.22 -5.34
C GLN A 118 6.28 -6.44 -4.46
N GLN A 119 5.07 -6.99 -4.47
CA GLN A 119 4.74 -8.19 -3.68
C GLN A 119 5.56 -9.41 -4.09
N ILE A 120 5.90 -9.55 -5.37
CA ILE A 120 6.87 -10.56 -5.83
C ILE A 120 8.26 -10.19 -5.34
N MET A 121 8.75 -8.99 -5.69
CA MET A 121 10.14 -8.56 -5.45
C MET A 121 10.53 -8.50 -3.96
N ARG A 122 9.60 -8.15 -3.06
CA ARG A 122 9.87 -8.06 -1.62
C ARG A 122 10.19 -9.40 -0.96
N ASN A 123 9.76 -10.49 -1.59
CA ASN A 123 9.99 -11.83 -1.06
C ASN A 123 11.20 -12.52 -1.71
N VAL A 124 11.40 -12.35 -3.02
CA VAL A 124 12.51 -12.99 -3.75
C VAL A 124 13.78 -12.13 -3.83
N GLY A 125 13.68 -10.82 -3.57
CA GLY A 125 14.78 -9.87 -3.63
C GLY A 125 14.72 -8.93 -4.84
N PHE A 126 14.96 -7.63 -4.64
CA PHE A 126 14.92 -6.61 -5.71
C PHE A 126 16.09 -6.73 -6.71
N ASP A 127 17.16 -7.41 -6.33
CA ASP A 127 18.28 -7.80 -7.18
C ASP A 127 17.86 -8.78 -8.29
N GLN A 128 16.70 -9.45 -8.15
CA GLN A 128 16.12 -10.35 -9.15
C GLN A 128 15.36 -9.63 -10.28
N ALA A 129 15.30 -8.29 -10.25
CA ALA A 129 14.56 -7.49 -11.25
C ALA A 129 14.96 -7.75 -12.72
N PRO A 130 16.23 -8.04 -13.06
CA PRO A 130 16.61 -8.34 -14.45
C PRO A 130 15.81 -9.50 -15.06
N TYR A 131 15.46 -10.52 -14.26
CA TYR A 131 14.71 -11.69 -14.74
C TYR A 131 13.25 -11.39 -15.09
N ILE A 132 12.69 -10.26 -14.62
CA ILE A 132 11.36 -9.80 -15.05
C ILE A 132 11.36 -9.42 -16.54
N LEU A 133 12.44 -8.80 -17.01
CA LEU A 133 12.60 -8.47 -18.43
C LEU A 133 13.00 -9.69 -19.24
N GLU A 134 13.91 -10.52 -18.72
CA GLU A 134 14.36 -11.75 -19.38
C GLU A 134 13.20 -12.71 -19.64
N HIS A 135 12.37 -12.94 -18.63
CA HIS A 135 11.23 -13.86 -18.68
C HIS A 135 9.90 -13.10 -18.84
N ARG A 136 9.87 -12.11 -19.74
CA ARG A 136 8.75 -11.15 -19.91
C ARG A 136 7.36 -11.79 -19.88
N ARG A 137 7.15 -12.88 -20.62
CA ARG A 137 5.83 -13.51 -20.75
C ARG A 137 5.39 -14.13 -19.42
N GLU A 138 6.27 -14.89 -18.79
CA GLU A 138 6.02 -15.54 -17.50
C GLU A 138 5.87 -14.50 -16.39
N ALA A 139 6.67 -13.43 -16.41
CA ALA A 139 6.57 -12.36 -15.43
C ALA A 139 5.24 -11.60 -15.52
N LEU A 140 4.78 -11.28 -16.74
CA LEU A 140 3.45 -10.68 -16.92
C LEU A 140 2.34 -11.57 -16.37
N ALA A 141 2.35 -12.87 -16.68
CA ALA A 141 1.35 -13.80 -16.17
C ALA A 141 1.40 -13.93 -14.63
N ALA A 142 2.60 -13.95 -14.03
CA ALA A 142 2.77 -13.99 -12.59
C ALA A 142 2.23 -12.71 -11.91
N ILE A 143 2.57 -11.53 -12.46
CA ILE A 143 2.10 -10.25 -11.90
C ILE A 143 0.59 -10.10 -12.07
N GLU A 144 0.02 -10.51 -13.21
CA GLU A 144 -1.43 -10.54 -13.42
C GLU A 144 -2.15 -11.40 -12.38
N THR A 145 -1.55 -12.56 -12.07
CA THR A 145 -2.05 -13.47 -11.05
C THR A 145 -2.03 -12.88 -9.64
N VAL A 146 -0.94 -12.21 -9.27
CA VAL A 146 -0.82 -11.49 -7.99
C VAL A 146 -1.77 -10.30 -7.95
N ALA A 147 -1.94 -9.58 -9.07
CA ALA A 147 -2.85 -8.46 -9.19
C ALA A 147 -4.31 -8.89 -8.99
N GLN A 148 -4.73 -10.00 -9.59
CA GLN A 148 -6.07 -10.56 -9.42
C GLN A 148 -6.34 -10.88 -7.94
N THR A 149 -5.42 -11.60 -7.29
CA THR A 149 -5.52 -11.92 -5.85
C THR A 149 -5.58 -10.64 -5.01
N THR A 150 -4.76 -9.65 -5.32
CA THR A 150 -4.74 -8.36 -4.59
C THR A 150 -6.03 -7.58 -4.79
N CYS A 151 -6.63 -7.61 -5.98
CA CYS A 151 -7.93 -6.98 -6.24
C CYS A 151 -9.05 -7.65 -5.44
N ASP A 152 -9.06 -8.98 -5.38
CA ASP A 152 -10.03 -9.74 -4.59
C ASP A 152 -9.88 -9.46 -3.10
N TYR A 153 -8.62 -9.38 -2.62
CA TYR A 153 -8.30 -8.96 -1.26
C TYR A 153 -8.81 -7.55 -0.94
N VAL A 154 -8.55 -6.55 -1.79
CA VAL A 154 -9.00 -5.17 -1.58
C VAL A 154 -10.52 -5.07 -1.47
N ARG A 155 -11.27 -5.78 -2.32
CA ARG A 155 -12.74 -5.83 -2.24
C ARG A 155 -13.21 -6.48 -0.93
N ALA A 156 -12.53 -7.53 -0.49
CA ALA A 156 -12.82 -8.18 0.79
C ALA A 156 -12.47 -7.28 1.99
N ALA A 157 -11.37 -6.53 1.93
CA ALA A 157 -10.97 -5.59 2.96
C ALA A 157 -12.00 -4.46 3.14
N ARG A 158 -12.55 -3.94 2.03
CA ARG A 158 -13.70 -3.01 2.06
C ARG A 158 -14.89 -3.64 2.80
N THR A 159 -15.24 -4.88 2.46
CA THR A 159 -16.35 -5.61 3.09
C THR A 159 -16.09 -5.90 4.57
N ALA A 160 -14.83 -6.11 4.95
CA ALA A 160 -14.38 -6.28 6.34
C ALA A 160 -14.43 -4.98 7.16
N GLY A 161 -14.65 -3.84 6.50
CA GLY A 161 -14.88 -2.54 7.15
C GLY A 161 -13.77 -1.53 6.95
N ALA A 162 -12.83 -1.73 6.02
CA ALA A 162 -11.89 -0.67 5.64
C ALA A 162 -12.61 0.45 4.87
N ASP A 163 -12.35 1.70 5.24
CA ASP A 163 -12.91 2.90 4.59
C ASP A 163 -12.01 3.43 3.47
N ALA A 164 -10.71 3.18 3.60
CA ALA A 164 -9.70 3.66 2.69
C ALA A 164 -8.65 2.59 2.40
N LEU A 165 -8.09 2.65 1.21
CA LEU A 165 -6.92 1.87 0.80
C LEU A 165 -5.70 2.79 0.82
N PHE A 166 -4.72 2.48 1.64
CA PHE A 166 -3.36 2.99 1.52
C PHE A 166 -2.57 2.07 0.59
N PHE A 167 -2.50 2.46 -0.68
CA PHE A 167 -1.84 1.70 -1.72
C PHE A 167 -0.41 2.18 -1.89
N SER A 168 0.53 1.36 -1.42
CA SER A 168 1.97 1.65 -1.47
C SER A 168 2.57 1.12 -2.77
N ILE A 169 3.13 2.02 -3.58
CA ILE A 169 3.77 1.69 -4.85
C ILE A 169 5.25 2.07 -4.87
N ASN A 170 6.04 1.31 -5.62
CA ASN A 170 7.41 1.70 -6.00
C ASN A 170 7.53 2.26 -7.43
N GLY A 171 6.47 2.21 -8.25
CA GLY A 171 6.57 2.45 -9.70
C GLY A 171 7.06 3.84 -10.12
N ALA A 172 6.92 4.84 -9.25
CA ALA A 172 7.40 6.18 -9.53
C ALA A 172 8.90 6.40 -9.23
N ILE A 173 9.60 5.43 -8.65
CA ILE A 173 11.05 5.54 -8.36
C ILE A 173 11.82 5.47 -9.68
N ARG A 174 12.60 6.51 -10.00
CA ARG A 174 13.43 6.55 -11.22
C ARG A 174 14.53 5.51 -11.19
N GLU A 175 14.84 4.95 -12.35
CA GLU A 175 16.03 4.13 -12.57
C GLU A 175 17.30 4.81 -12.02
N GLY A 176 18.19 4.01 -11.43
CA GLY A 176 19.39 4.49 -10.73
C GLY A 176 19.18 4.83 -9.25
N ASN A 177 17.94 4.87 -8.76
CA ASN A 177 17.64 4.93 -7.33
C ASN A 177 17.37 3.52 -6.77
N PRO A 178 17.53 3.29 -5.44
CA PRO A 178 17.22 2.00 -4.84
C PRO A 178 15.77 1.56 -5.13
N ARG A 179 15.59 0.36 -5.69
CA ARG A 179 14.30 -0.21 -6.14
C ARG A 179 13.67 0.53 -7.32
N GLY A 180 14.38 1.48 -7.92
CA GLY A 180 13.96 2.19 -9.13
C GLY A 180 14.04 1.30 -10.34
N VAL A 181 13.14 1.53 -11.29
CA VAL A 181 13.05 0.74 -12.52
C VAL A 181 12.98 1.62 -13.76
N SER A 182 13.39 1.06 -14.89
CA SER A 182 13.30 1.72 -16.19
C SER A 182 11.85 2.06 -16.53
N GLU A 183 11.66 3.00 -17.47
CA GLU A 183 10.32 3.38 -17.93
C GLU A 183 9.57 2.21 -18.57
N GLU A 184 10.28 1.32 -19.26
CA GLU A 184 9.69 0.11 -19.83
C GLU A 184 9.13 -0.80 -18.74
N VAL A 185 9.89 -1.00 -17.65
CA VAL A 185 9.46 -1.85 -16.54
C VAL A 185 8.22 -1.27 -15.87
N HIS A 186 8.25 0.04 -15.57
CA HIS A 186 7.09 0.75 -15.00
C HIS A 186 5.84 0.60 -15.86
N ARG A 187 5.94 0.93 -17.15
CA ARG A 187 4.78 0.93 -18.06
C ARG A 187 4.23 -0.46 -18.33
N THR A 188 5.07 -1.48 -18.34
CA THR A 188 4.68 -2.85 -18.71
C THR A 188 4.27 -3.68 -17.51
N PHE A 189 5.03 -3.62 -16.41
CA PHE A 189 4.94 -4.58 -15.31
C PHE A 189 4.41 -4.00 -14.00
N GLN A 190 4.26 -2.68 -13.89
CA GLN A 190 3.74 -2.04 -12.67
C GLN A 190 2.41 -1.34 -12.95
N LYS A 191 2.45 -0.27 -13.75
CA LYS A 191 1.32 0.65 -13.93
C LYS A 191 -0.02 0.00 -14.28
N PRO A 192 -0.12 -0.95 -15.25
CA PRO A 192 -1.41 -1.56 -15.57
C PRO A 192 -2.05 -2.27 -14.37
N PHE A 193 -1.22 -2.92 -13.54
CA PHE A 193 -1.66 -3.70 -12.39
C PHE A 193 -1.95 -2.81 -11.18
N ASP A 194 -1.20 -1.72 -11.02
CA ASP A 194 -1.48 -0.67 -10.04
C ASP A 194 -2.85 -0.05 -10.27
N LEU A 195 -3.16 0.28 -11.54
CA LEU A 195 -4.46 0.80 -11.94
C LEU A 195 -5.60 -0.20 -11.69
N ALA A 196 -5.36 -1.50 -11.90
CA ALA A 196 -6.34 -2.54 -11.60
C ALA A 196 -6.66 -2.61 -10.09
N VAL A 197 -5.64 -2.54 -9.24
CA VAL A 197 -5.82 -2.54 -7.77
C VAL A 197 -6.54 -1.27 -7.30
N LEU A 198 -6.19 -0.10 -7.84
CA LEU A 198 -6.89 1.16 -7.54
C LEU A 198 -8.35 1.14 -8.02
N ALA A 199 -8.65 0.47 -9.14
CA ALA A 199 -10.02 0.27 -9.59
C ALA A 199 -10.79 -0.69 -8.67
N ALA A 200 -10.15 -1.75 -8.15
CA ALA A 200 -10.77 -2.64 -7.17
C ALA A 200 -11.10 -1.95 -5.84
N ALA A 201 -10.41 -0.84 -5.53
CA ALA A 201 -10.66 0.01 -4.38
C ALA A 201 -11.79 1.04 -4.58
N GLU A 202 -12.55 0.96 -5.68
CA GLU A 202 -13.70 1.84 -5.91
C GLU A 202 -14.70 1.77 -4.75
N GLY A 203 -15.19 2.94 -4.32
CA GLY A 203 -16.04 3.07 -3.14
C GLY A 203 -15.29 3.07 -1.81
N MET A 204 -13.96 3.17 -1.85
CA MET A 204 -13.08 3.53 -0.73
C MET A 204 -12.34 4.83 -1.06
N VAL A 205 -11.81 5.51 -0.04
CA VAL A 205 -10.80 6.56 -0.26
C VAL A 205 -9.50 5.91 -0.71
N ARG A 206 -8.92 6.35 -1.83
CA ARG A 206 -7.63 5.85 -2.33
C ARG A 206 -6.52 6.79 -1.95
N ILE A 207 -5.69 6.34 -1.02
CA ILE A 207 -4.45 7.01 -0.63
C ILE A 207 -3.32 6.35 -1.42
N LEU A 208 -2.83 7.05 -2.45
CA LEU A 208 -1.67 6.61 -3.20
C LEU A 208 -0.41 7.02 -2.44
N HIS A 209 0.30 6.05 -1.90
CA HIS A 209 1.58 6.27 -1.26
C HIS A 209 2.73 5.88 -2.19
N VAL A 210 3.46 6.87 -2.65
CA VAL A 210 4.66 6.65 -3.47
C VAL A 210 5.85 6.52 -2.54
N HIS A 211 6.33 5.29 -2.39
CA HIS A 211 7.43 4.97 -1.49
C HIS A 211 8.79 5.29 -2.15
N GLY A 212 9.81 5.55 -1.33
CA GLY A 212 11.19 5.64 -1.76
C GLY A 212 11.68 7.07 -2.04
N ALA A 213 12.80 7.17 -2.74
CA ALA A 213 13.46 8.43 -3.07
C ALA A 213 13.63 8.58 -4.60
N GLY A 214 13.81 9.80 -5.09
CA GLY A 214 14.02 10.04 -6.53
C GLY A 214 12.73 9.85 -7.34
N ILE A 215 11.60 10.29 -6.77
CA ILE A 215 10.26 10.12 -7.32
C ILE A 215 10.06 10.92 -8.62
N ASP A 216 9.50 10.27 -9.64
CA ASP A 216 8.96 10.89 -10.84
C ASP A 216 7.44 11.00 -10.78
N LEU A 217 6.93 12.20 -10.48
CA LEU A 217 5.48 12.44 -10.43
C LEU A 217 4.78 12.21 -11.78
N ALA A 218 5.49 12.36 -12.91
CA ALA A 218 4.87 12.14 -14.23
C ALA A 218 4.38 10.70 -14.41
N ARG A 219 5.01 9.74 -13.72
CA ARG A 219 4.65 8.31 -13.78
C ARG A 219 3.28 7.99 -13.17
N ILE A 220 2.78 8.87 -12.31
CA ILE A 220 1.52 8.71 -11.57
C ILE A 220 0.49 9.80 -11.88
N ALA A 221 0.73 10.65 -12.89
CA ALA A 221 -0.13 11.79 -13.20
C ALA A 221 -1.58 11.42 -13.55
N ASP A 222 -1.78 10.23 -14.09
CA ASP A 222 -3.08 9.67 -14.49
C ASP A 222 -3.59 8.59 -13.52
N TYR A 223 -2.96 8.41 -12.36
CA TYR A 223 -3.43 7.44 -11.38
C TYR A 223 -4.68 7.99 -10.68
N PRO A 224 -5.72 7.18 -10.51
CA PRO A 224 -6.94 7.66 -9.88
C PRO A 224 -6.79 7.52 -8.36
N TYR A 225 -6.45 8.62 -7.69
CA TYR A 225 -6.31 8.73 -6.24
C TYR A 225 -7.08 9.93 -5.67
N ASP A 226 -7.37 9.86 -4.38
CA ASP A 226 -8.09 10.90 -3.63
C ASP A 226 -7.14 11.62 -2.66
N VAL A 227 -6.08 10.92 -2.21
CA VAL A 227 -5.00 11.45 -1.39
C VAL A 227 -3.66 11.03 -1.98
N LEU A 228 -2.71 11.96 -2.10
CA LEU A 228 -1.33 11.67 -2.47
C LEU A 228 -0.43 11.75 -1.25
N SER A 229 0.33 10.68 -1.00
CA SER A 229 1.33 10.59 0.06
C SER A 229 2.70 10.30 -0.53
N VAL A 230 3.70 11.07 -0.11
CA VAL A 230 5.12 10.85 -0.41
C VAL A 230 5.93 11.22 0.83
N SER A 231 7.13 10.68 0.95
CA SER A 231 8.12 11.15 1.92
C SER A 231 8.68 12.52 1.51
N ASP A 232 7.97 13.61 1.83
CA ASP A 232 8.29 14.99 1.39
C ASP A 232 9.55 15.58 2.07
N ARG A 233 10.11 14.88 3.05
CA ARG A 233 11.31 15.28 3.79
C ARG A 233 12.58 14.58 3.32
N LEU A 234 12.47 13.52 2.51
CA LEU A 234 13.62 12.83 1.95
C LEU A 234 14.27 13.66 0.84
N ALA A 235 15.61 13.68 0.83
CA ALA A 235 16.36 14.38 -0.20
C ALA A 235 16.04 13.82 -1.59
N GLY A 236 15.77 14.71 -2.55
CA GLY A 236 15.43 14.36 -3.94
C GLY A 236 13.94 14.07 -4.18
N ASN A 237 13.11 14.01 -3.14
CA ASN A 237 11.67 13.91 -3.28
C ASN A 237 10.99 15.28 -3.42
N PRO A 238 9.80 15.35 -4.05
CA PRO A 238 9.02 16.57 -4.15
C PRO A 238 8.59 17.06 -2.75
N THR A 239 8.69 18.37 -2.54
CA THR A 239 8.17 19.02 -1.32
C THR A 239 6.64 19.08 -1.35
N LEU A 240 5.99 19.34 -0.21
CA LEU A 240 4.54 19.61 -0.20
C LEU A 240 4.11 20.75 -1.14
N ALA A 241 4.97 21.76 -1.34
CA ALA A 241 4.70 22.84 -2.28
C ALA A 241 4.74 22.36 -3.74
N ASP A 242 5.66 21.46 -4.08
CA ASP A 242 5.73 20.85 -5.42
C ASP A 242 4.52 19.93 -5.67
N LEU A 243 4.16 19.11 -4.67
CA LEU A 243 2.96 18.26 -4.75
C LEU A 243 1.69 19.09 -4.93
N ARG A 244 1.57 20.24 -4.25
CA ARG A 244 0.41 21.12 -4.39
C ARG A 244 0.31 21.74 -5.78
N ARG A 245 1.43 21.95 -6.48
CA ARG A 245 1.42 22.39 -7.89
C ARG A 245 1.05 21.25 -8.84
N PHE A 246 1.33 20.01 -8.44
CA PHE A 246 1.07 18.82 -9.23
C PHE A 246 -0.39 18.37 -9.18
N THR A 247 -1.06 18.49 -8.02
CA THR A 247 -2.43 18.01 -7.85
C THR A 247 -3.26 18.89 -6.91
N ASP A 248 -4.57 18.96 -7.18
CA ASP A 248 -5.57 19.61 -6.32
C ASP A 248 -6.08 18.70 -5.20
N LYS A 249 -5.76 17.40 -5.27
CA LYS A 249 -6.16 16.38 -4.28
C LYS A 249 -5.59 16.65 -2.88
N CYS A 250 -6.08 15.88 -1.91
CA CYS A 250 -5.57 15.92 -0.56
C CYS A 250 -4.10 15.47 -0.52
N LEU A 251 -3.28 16.13 0.29
CA LEU A 251 -1.86 15.79 0.46
C LEU A 251 -1.65 15.25 1.87
N MET A 252 -0.95 14.12 1.97
CA MET A 252 -0.60 13.47 3.22
C MET A 252 0.92 13.40 3.38
N GLY A 253 1.46 14.15 4.32
CA GLY A 253 2.89 14.24 4.60
C GLY A 253 3.20 15.22 5.73
N GLY A 254 4.43 15.74 5.76
CA GLY A 254 4.86 16.79 6.67
C GLY A 254 5.69 16.32 7.87
N ILE A 255 5.68 15.02 8.18
CA ILE A 255 6.55 14.38 9.18
C ILE A 255 7.86 13.97 8.51
N ASP A 256 8.98 14.25 9.19
CA ASP A 256 10.30 13.75 8.81
C ASP A 256 10.55 12.40 9.49
N GLU A 257 10.22 11.33 8.80
CA GLU A 257 10.32 9.96 9.32
C GLU A 257 11.76 9.58 9.69
N THR A 258 12.77 10.20 9.06
CA THR A 258 14.19 9.91 9.34
C THR A 258 14.63 10.37 10.73
N LYS A 259 13.87 11.28 11.34
CA LYS A 259 14.10 11.79 12.70
C LYS A 259 13.27 11.04 13.75
N VAL A 260 12.38 10.15 13.33
CA VAL A 260 11.59 9.30 14.21
C VAL A 260 12.38 8.01 14.41
N GLN A 261 13.03 7.87 15.57
CA GLN A 261 13.70 6.63 15.92
C GLN A 261 12.67 5.62 16.43
N GLU A 262 12.62 4.45 15.82
CA GLU A 262 12.02 3.26 16.42
C GLU A 262 12.77 2.99 17.74
N ARG A 263 12.06 3.05 18.87
CA ARG A 263 12.60 2.70 20.18
C ARG A 263 12.02 1.38 20.64
#